data_AF-A0A3M1PAE9-F1
#
_entry.id   AF-A0A3M1PAE9-F1
#
_cell.length_a   1.000
_cell.length_b   1.000
_cell.length_c   1.000
_cell.angle_alpha   90.00
_cell.angle_beta   90.00
_cell.angle_gamma   90.00
#
_symmetry.space_group_name_H-M   'P 1'
#
loop_
_entity.id
_entity.type
_entity.pdbx_description
1 polymer ?
#
loop_
_entity_poly.entity_id
_entity_poly.type
_entity_poly.pdbx_seq_one_letter_code
_entity_poly.pdbx_strand_id
1 'polypeptide(L)' 'MDLEPVTEPEDLATLRALIERYHALTGSTVAAWVLDDWETALREFVKVIPIEYRRALQRLSGGSPDVGEEASIAA' A
#
# COMPACT_ATOMS: atom_id res chain seq x y z
N MET A 1 8.25 -12.73 0.54
CA MET A 1 7.32 -11.67 0.13
C MET A 1 6.77 -11.14 1.44
N ASP A 2 6.96 -9.85 1.69
CA ASP A 2 6.59 -9.25 2.97
C ASP A 2 5.21 -8.63 2.81
N LEU A 3 4.36 -8.82 3.82
CA LEU A 3 3.00 -8.29 3.89
C LEU A 3 2.93 -7.32 5.06
N GLU A 4 2.60 -6.08 4.77
CA GLU A 4 2.58 -5.00 5.76
C GLU A 4 1.21 -4.33 5.73
N PRO A 5 0.67 -3.86 6.86
CA PRO A 5 -0.52 -3.03 6.85
C PRO A 5 -0.27 -1.73 6.08
N VAL A 6 -1.31 -1.18 5.46
CA VAL A 6 -1.20 0.12 4.76
C VAL A 6 -1.32 1.24 5.78
N THR A 7 -0.19 1.79 6.24
CA THR A 7 -0.15 2.84 7.27
C THR A 7 0.35 4.19 6.77
N GLU A 8 1.18 4.21 5.73
CA GLU A 8 1.79 5.45 5.25
C GLU A 8 0.75 6.37 4.59
N PRO A 9 0.72 7.67 4.92
CA PRO A 9 -0.27 8.60 4.37
C PRO A 9 -0.31 8.65 2.84
N GLU A 10 0.85 8.53 2.18
CA GLU A 10 0.94 8.52 0.72
C GLU A 10 0.35 7.23 0.12
N ASP A 11 0.62 6.08 0.72
CA ASP A 11 0.03 4.80 0.29
C ASP A 11 -1.49 4.82 0.48
N LEU A 12 -1.97 5.36 1.60
CA LEU A 12 -3.40 5.50 1.90
C LEU A 12 -4.10 6.39 0.87
N ALA A 13 -3.51 7.54 0.56
CA ALA A 13 -4.04 8.45 -0.46
C ALA A 13 -4.07 7.79 -1.83
N THR A 14 -2.99 7.09 -2.20
CA THR A 14 -2.88 6.38 -3.48
C THR A 14 -3.91 5.26 -3.58
N LEU A 15 -4.04 4.42 -2.55
CA LEU A 15 -4.99 3.31 -2.51
C LEU A 15 -6.43 3.82 -2.67
N ARG A 16 -6.79 4.85 -1.90
CA ARG A 16 -8.13 5.44 -1.96
C ARG A 16 -8.43 6.02 -3.35
N ALA A 17 -7.52 6.81 -3.92
CA ALA A 17 -7.68 7.39 -5.25
C ALA A 17 -7.86 6.32 -6.35
N LEU A 18 -7.15 5.19 -6.25
CA LEU A 18 -7.30 4.08 -7.17
C LEU A 18 -8.69 3.42 -7.06
N ILE A 19 -9.21 3.24 -5.84
CA ILE A 19 -10.53 2.66 -5.61
C ILE A 19 -11.64 3.62 -6.07
N GLU A 20 -11.52 4.91 -5.79
CA GLU A 20 -12.44 5.96 -6.27
C GLU A 20 -12.49 5.98 -7.80
N ARG A 21 -11.34 5.98 -8.47
CA ARG A 21 -11.26 5.90 -9.93
C ARG A 21 -11.88 4.61 -10.46
N TYR A 22 -11.61 3.48 -9.82
CA TYR A 22 -12.18 2.19 -10.21
C TYR A 22 -13.72 2.19 -10.08
N HIS A 23 -14.26 2.73 -8.98
CA HIS A 23 -15.70 2.90 -8.81
C HIS A 23 -16.29 3.79 -9.91
N ALA A 24 -15.69 4.94 -10.17
CA ALA A 24 -16.17 5.87 -11.21
C ALA A 24 -16.18 5.26 -12.61
N LEU A 25 -15.20 4.41 -12.93
CA LEU A 25 -15.09 3.77 -14.25
C LEU A 25 -15.99 2.54 -14.42
N THR A 26 -16.32 1.84 -13.35
CA THR A 26 -16.98 0.51 -13.42
C THR A 26 -18.35 0.46 -12.79
N GLY A 27 -18.69 1.41 -11.91
CA GLY A 27 -19.89 1.35 -11.09
C GLY A 27 -19.84 0.24 -10.03
N SER A 28 -18.66 -0.27 -9.68
CA SER A 28 -18.53 -1.39 -8.73
C SER A 28 -19.16 -1.05 -7.37
N THR A 29 -20.14 -1.86 -6.96
CA THR A 29 -20.81 -1.76 -5.65
C THR A 29 -19.88 -2.15 -4.51
N VAL A 30 -18.92 -3.03 -4.74
CA VAL A 30 -17.89 -3.38 -3.76
C VAL A 30 -16.97 -2.19 -3.52
N ALA A 31 -16.55 -1.50 -4.58
CA ALA A 31 -15.73 -0.30 -4.44
C ALA A 31 -16.47 0.83 -3.73
N ALA A 32 -17.77 0.99 -3.99
CA ALA A 32 -18.62 1.93 -3.24
C ALA A 32 -18.63 1.58 -1.75
N TRP A 33 -18.88 0.32 -1.39
CA TRP A 33 -18.87 -0.14 0.00
C TRP A 33 -17.52 0.09 0.70
N VAL A 34 -16.41 -0.19 0.02
CA VAL A 34 -15.06 0.07 0.56
C VAL A 34 -14.84 1.55 0.84
N LEU A 35 -15.35 2.45 -0.02
CA LEU A 35 -15.23 3.89 0.18
C LEU A 35 -16.16 4.43 1.28
N ASP A 36 -17.34 3.83 1.43
CA ASP A 36 -18.32 4.19 2.45
C ASP A 36 -17.88 3.77 3.86
N ASP A 37 -17.28 2.58 4.01
CA ASP A 37 -16.77 2.05 5.29
C ASP A 37 -15.24 1.88 5.28
N TRP A 38 -14.55 2.98 4.92
CA TRP A 38 -13.12 3.00 4.66
C TRP A 38 -12.27 2.49 5.84
N GLU A 39 -12.54 2.92 7.07
CA GLU A 39 -11.74 2.56 8.24
C GLU A 39 -11.81 1.05 8.58
N THR A 40 -12.97 0.43 8.32
CA THR A 40 -13.15 -1.01 8.50
C THR A 40 -12.50 -1.77 7.36
N ALA A 41 -12.79 -1.38 6.11
CA ALA A 41 -12.25 -2.02 4.92
C ALA A 41 -10.72 -1.96 4.86
N LEU A 42 -10.12 -0.84 5.27
CA LEU A 42 -8.67 -0.63 5.26
C LEU A 42 -7.90 -1.69 6.06
N ARG A 43 -8.50 -2.25 7.12
CA ARG A 43 -7.86 -3.27 7.97
C ARG A 43 -7.58 -4.59 7.23
N GLU A 44 -8.31 -4.83 6.14
CA GLU A 44 -8.16 -6.02 5.31
C GLU A 44 -7.15 -5.81 4.16
N PHE A 45 -6.66 -4.57 3.95
CA PHE A 45 -5.66 -4.29 2.92
C PHE A 45 -4.23 -4.52 3.46
N VAL A 46 -3.44 -5.22 2.66
CA VAL A 46 -2.01 -5.41 2.89
C VAL A 46 -1.21 -4.83 1.73
N LYS A 47 -0.19 -4.04 2.06
CA LYS A 47 0.86 -3.64 1.13
C LYS A 47 1.77 -4.84 0.91
N VAL A 48 2.06 -5.11 -0.35
CA VAL A 48 2.90 -6.23 -0.76
C VAL A 48 4.14 -5.69 -1.46
N ILE A 49 5.31 -5.92 -0.87
CA ILE A 49 6.59 -5.58 -1.49
C ILE A 49 7.35 -6.88 -1.80
N PRO A 50 7.51 -7.26 -3.08
CA PRO A 50 8.31 -8.41 -3.45
C PRO A 50 9.79 -8.20 -3.09
N ILE A 51 10.44 -9.25 -2.57
CA ILE A 51 11.84 -9.20 -2.14
C ILE A 51 12.77 -8.88 -3.32
N GLU A 52 12.46 -9.47 -4.47
CA GLU A 52 13.19 -9.28 -5.72
C GLU A 52 13.09 -7.83 -6.21
N TYR A 53 11.93 -7.20 -5.99
CA TYR A 53 11.71 -5.79 -6.32
C TYR A 53 12.54 -4.87 -5.43
N ARG A 54 12.57 -5.12 -4.11
CA ARG A 54 13.44 -4.42 -3.16
C ARG A 54 14.92 -4.53 -3.56
N ARG A 55 15.37 -5.74 -3.93
CA ARG A 55 16.74 -5.98 -4.40
C ARG A 55 17.03 -5.27 -5.73
N ALA A 56 16.06 -5.19 -6.64
CA ALA A 56 16.22 -4.47 -7.90
C ALA A 56 16.37 -2.97 -7.68
N LEU A 57 15.56 -2.38 -6.80
CA LEU A 57 15.69 -0.97 -6.40
C LEU A 57 17.07 -0.67 -5.81
N GLN A 58 17.57 -1.50 -4.90
CA GLN A 58 18.90 -1.33 -4.31
C GLN A 58 20.03 -1.37 -5.34
N ARG A 59 19.90 -2.18 -6.39
CA ARG A 59 20.88 -2.24 -7.50
C ARG A 59 20.82 -1.02 -8.41
N LEU A 60 19.64 -0.42 -8.56
CA LEU A 60 19.42 0.76 -9.41
C LEU A 60 19.82 2.07 -8.72
N SER A 61 19.68 2.17 -7.39
CA SER A 61 19.95 3.43 -6.66
C SER A 61 21.41 3.62 -6.22
N GLY A 62 22.30 2.63 -6.40
CA GLY A 62 23.72 2.77 -6.06
C GLY A 62 24.03 2.91 -4.56
N GLY A 63 23.05 2.73 -3.68
CA GLY A 63 23.20 2.83 -2.22
C GLY A 63 22.19 3.80 -1.62
N SER A 64 21.51 3.32 -0.57
CA SER A 64 20.41 3.93 0.20
C SER A 64 19.03 3.84 -0.46
N PRO A 65 18.22 2.84 -0.07
CA PRO A 65 16.78 2.85 -0.31
C PRO A 65 16.10 3.72 0.76
N ASP A 66 15.61 4.89 0.38
CA ASP A 66 14.60 5.62 1.15
C ASP A 66 13.23 4.94 0.98
N VAL A 67 13.13 3.69 1.41
CA VAL A 67 11.87 2.94 1.45
C VAL A 67 11.63 2.57 2.90
N GLY A 68 11.23 3.57 3.71
CA GLY A 68 10.62 3.39 5.03
C GLY A 68 11.42 2.54 6.02
N GLU A 69 12.70 2.86 6.24
CA GLU A 69 13.50 2.15 7.24
C GLU A 69 13.12 2.57 8.68
N GLU A 70 12.98 1.55 9.53
CA GLU A 70 12.81 1.57 11.00
C GLU A 70 11.41 1.78 11.58
N ALA A 71 10.60 0.71 11.58
CA ALA A 71 9.69 0.48 12.70
C ALA A 71 9.77 -0.98 13.18
N SER A 72 10.36 -1.11 14.38
CA SER A 72 10.17 -2.19 15.36
C SER A 72 11.28 -3.27 15.47
N ILE A 73 12.26 -2.98 16.36
CA ILE A 73 12.88 -3.84 17.42
C ILE A 73 13.51 -5.19 17.00
N ALA A 74 14.81 -5.48 17.15
CA ALA A 74 15.73 -5.15 18.25
C ALA A 74 15.08 -5.21 19.64
N ALA A 75 14.62 -6.41 20.03
CA ALA A 75 14.40 -6.79 21.42
C ALA A 75 15.22 -8.04 21.74
#